data_AF-A0A975BW95-F1
#
_entry.id   AF-A0A975BW95-F1
#
_cell.length_a   1.000
_cell.length_b   1.000
_cell.length_c   1.000
_cell.angle_alpha   90.00
_cell.angle_beta   90.00
_cell.angle_gamma   90.00
#
_symmetry.space_group_name_H-M   'P 1'
#
loop_
_entity.id
_entity.type
_entity.pdbx_description
1 polymer ?
#
loop_
_entity_poly.entity_id
_entity_poly.type
_entity_poly.pdbx_seq_one_letter_code
_entity_poly.pdbx_strand_id
1 'polypeptide(L)' 'MRISMDCKATAKIGEYSRGGKTRGDNSAADHDMGRREKHTPFGMANEDDGRLHMILGSSARTGDFITDSLYE' A
#
# COMPACT_ATOMS: atom_id res chain seq x y z
N MET A 1 -4.16 25.05 -7.01
CA MET A 1 -4.18 23.70 -6.44
C MET A 1 -3.51 22.76 -7.42
N ARG A 2 -2.22 22.52 -7.19
CA ARG A 2 -1.44 21.49 -7.88
C ARG A 2 -1.49 20.21 -7.06
N ILE A 3 -1.95 19.13 -7.68
CA ILE A 3 -2.10 17.83 -7.00
C ILE A 3 -1.22 16.80 -7.70
N SER A 4 -0.37 16.13 -6.92
CA SER A 4 0.36 14.95 -7.34
C SER A 4 -0.32 13.71 -6.74
N MET A 5 -0.59 12.70 -7.57
CA MET A 5 -1.28 11.48 -7.17
C MET A 5 -0.45 10.26 -7.55
N ASP A 6 -0.23 9.34 -6.60
CA ASP A 6 0.52 8.10 -6.82
C ASP A 6 -0.16 6.91 -6.15
N CYS A 7 -0.20 5.78 -6.86
CA CYS A 7 -0.58 4.48 -6.31
C CYS A 7 0.69 3.64 -6.24
N LYS A 8 1.23 3.43 -5.05
CA LYS A 8 2.47 2.67 -4.89
C LYS A 8 2.24 1.17 -5.03
N ALA A 9 3.34 0.43 -5.17
CA ALA A 9 3.35 -1.02 -5.17
C ALA A 9 2.55 -1.61 -3.99
N THR A 10 1.66 -2.55 -4.30
CA THR A 10 0.85 -3.27 -3.32
C THR A 10 1.73 -3.90 -2.24
N ALA A 11 1.54 -3.45 -1.01
CA ALA A 11 2.13 -4.03 0.17
C ALA A 11 1.32 -5.24 0.56
N LYS A 12 2.00 -6.38 0.63
CA LYS A 12 1.36 -7.58 1.12
C LYS A 12 1.33 -7.52 2.66
N ILE A 13 0.21 -7.84 3.33
CA ILE A 13 0.09 -7.81 4.81
C ILE A 13 0.30 -9.19 5.46
N GLY A 14 1.04 -9.23 6.58
CA GLY A 14 1.30 -10.41 7.43
C GLY A 14 2.79 -10.63 7.76
N GLU A 15 3.12 -11.78 8.36
CA GLU A 15 4.48 -12.13 8.84
C GLU A 15 5.42 -12.57 7.72
N TYR A 16 5.72 -11.69 6.78
CA TYR A 16 6.50 -12.07 5.61
C TYR A 16 7.85 -11.38 5.56
N SER A 17 8.87 -12.15 5.21
CA SER A 17 10.22 -11.64 4.97
C SER A 17 10.90 -12.42 3.84
N ARG A 18 11.81 -11.75 3.13
CA ARG A 18 12.59 -12.37 2.05
C ARG A 18 13.50 -13.46 2.64
N GLY A 19 13.21 -14.72 2.35
CA GLY A 19 13.93 -15.86 2.92
C GLY A 19 13.62 -16.13 4.39
N GLY A 20 12.48 -15.67 4.90
CA GLY A 20 11.97 -15.98 6.24
C GLY A 20 12.74 -15.37 7.41
N LYS A 21 13.67 -14.44 7.15
CA LYS A 21 14.50 -13.80 8.18
C LYS A 21 13.82 -12.57 8.76
N THR A 22 13.48 -12.57 10.04
CA THR A 22 13.04 -11.33 10.72
C THR A 22 14.17 -10.73 11.54
N ARG A 23 13.97 -9.51 12.03
CA ARG A 23 14.86 -8.89 13.01
C ARG A 23 14.48 -9.41 14.40
N GLY A 24 15.32 -10.27 14.98
CA GLY A 24 15.08 -10.95 16.25
C GLY A 24 14.82 -12.46 16.06
N ASP A 25 14.26 -13.12 17.07
CA ASP A 25 14.09 -14.59 17.10
C ASP A 25 12.81 -15.08 16.39
N ASN A 26 12.02 -14.18 15.79
CA ASN A 26 10.76 -14.56 15.16
C ASN A 26 11.00 -15.19 13.77
N SER A 27 10.31 -16.28 13.48
CA SER A 27 10.26 -16.86 12.14
C SER A 27 9.28 -16.09 11.25
N ALA A 28 9.69 -15.67 10.05
CA ALA A 28 8.76 -15.14 9.04
C ALA A 28 8.47 -16.16 7.95
N ALA A 29 7.27 -16.06 7.38
CA ALA A 29 6.90 -16.74 6.16
C ALA A 29 7.61 -16.14 4.94
N ASP A 30 7.93 -16.98 3.96
CA ASP A 30 8.46 -16.49 2.69
C ASP A 30 7.38 -15.81 1.84
N HIS A 31 7.79 -14.88 0.98
CA HIS A 31 6.90 -14.03 0.20
C HIS A 31 6.08 -14.77 -0.86
N ASP A 32 6.39 -16.04 -1.13
CA ASP A 32 5.86 -16.83 -2.24
C ASP A 32 4.62 -17.66 -1.88
N MET A 33 4.17 -17.62 -0.62
CA MET A 33 2.91 -18.24 -0.21
C MET A 33 1.73 -17.39 -0.68
N GLY A 34 1.00 -17.85 -1.69
CA GLY A 34 -0.20 -17.21 -2.26
C GLY A 34 -1.09 -16.57 -1.19
N ARG A 35 -1.26 -15.25 -1.27
CA ARG A 35 -1.69 -14.43 -0.12
C ARG A 35 -3.18 -14.12 -0.07
N ARG A 36 -3.70 -14.07 1.17
CA ARG A 36 -5.09 -13.73 1.54
C ARG A 36 -5.41 -12.23 1.53
N GLU A 37 -4.47 -11.38 1.95
CA GLU A 37 -4.74 -9.93 2.12
C GLU A 37 -3.57 -9.09 1.61
N LYS A 38 -3.92 -7.98 0.95
CA LYS A 38 -3.01 -7.05 0.28
C LYS A 38 -3.57 -5.64 0.41
N HIS A 39 -2.72 -4.65 0.61
CA HIS A 39 -3.11 -3.24 0.54
C HIS A 39 -2.27 -2.48 -0.46
N THR A 40 -2.93 -1.63 -1.23
CA THR A 40 -2.32 -0.67 -2.13
C THR A 40 -2.43 0.70 -1.48
N PRO A 41 -1.31 1.40 -1.23
CA PRO A 41 -1.36 2.79 -0.79
C PRO A 41 -1.65 3.72 -1.97
N PHE A 42 -2.53 4.69 -1.73
CA PHE A 42 -2.79 5.83 -2.61
C PHE A 42 -2.45 7.12 -1.86
N GLY A 43 -1.67 7.98 -2.49
CA GLY A 43 -1.28 9.27 -1.95
C GLY A 43 -1.75 10.41 -2.84
N MET A 44 -2.28 11.47 -2.24
CA MET A 44 -2.55 12.76 -2.88
C MET A 44 -1.78 13.86 -2.15
N ALA A 45 -0.86 14.51 -2.84
CA ALA A 45 -0.10 15.63 -2.31
C ALA A 45 -0.58 16.94 -2.94
N ASN A 46 -0.95 17.92 -2.12
CA ASN A 46 -1.12 19.29 -2.56
C ASN A 46 0.26 19.97 -2.55
N GLU A 47 0.78 20.28 -3.73
CA GLU A 47 2.13 20.85 -3.87
C GLU A 47 2.17 22.34 -3.49
N ASP A 48 1.02 23.01 -3.44
CA ASP A 48 0.95 24.43 -3.10
C ASP A 48 1.14 24.66 -1.59
N ASP A 49 0.75 23.71 -0.73
CA ASP A 49 0.86 23.80 0.74
C ASP A 49 1.60 22.64 1.43
N GLY A 50 2.05 21.65 0.65
CA GLY A 50 2.82 20.49 1.13
C GLY A 50 2.01 19.44 1.89
N ARG A 51 0.68 19.48 1.86
CA ARG A 51 -0.16 18.51 2.56
C ARG A 51 -0.27 17.19 1.81
N LEU A 52 -0.11 16.08 2.53
CA LEU A 52 -0.25 14.72 2.03
C LEU A 52 -1.47 14.04 2.65
N HIS A 53 -2.35 13.54 1.79
CA HIS A 53 -3.43 12.62 2.14
C HIS A 53 -3.05 11.22 1.67
N MET A 54 -3.21 10.20 2.51
CA MET A 54 -2.85 8.82 2.21
C MET A 54 -3.96 7.86 2.62
N ILE A 55 -4.34 6.96 1.72
CA ILE A 55 -5.36 5.93 1.90
C ILE A 55 -4.73 4.56 1.62
N LEU A 56 -5.10 3.55 2.42
CA LEU A 56 -4.66 2.17 2.25
C LEU A 56 -5.87 1.31 1.89
N GLY A 57 -6.03 0.94 0.63
CA GLY A 57 -7.15 0.13 0.17
C GLY A 57 -6.75 -1.30 -0.16
N SER A 58 -7.71 -2.24 -0.08
CA SER A 58 -7.51 -3.65 -0.44
C SER A 58 -7.80 -3.96 -1.92
N SER A 59 -8.23 -2.97 -2.70
CA SER A 59 -8.57 -3.10 -4.12
C SER A 59 -7.37 -3.47 -4.99
N ALA A 60 -7.59 -4.42 -5.91
CA ALA A 60 -6.56 -4.98 -6.80
C ALA A 60 -6.34 -4.19 -8.10
N ARG A 61 -7.19 -3.20 -8.41
CA ARG A 61 -7.11 -2.42 -9.66
C ARG A 61 -6.96 -0.94 -9.39
N THR A 62 -5.86 -0.40 -9.92
CA THR A 62 -5.34 0.96 -9.66
C THR A 62 -6.32 2.08 -10.01
N GLY A 63 -7.14 1.94 -11.05
CA GLY A 63 -8.12 2.96 -11.45
C GLY A 63 -9.35 3.02 -10.53
N ASP A 64 -9.92 1.85 -10.22
CA ASP A 64 -11.07 1.73 -9.32
C ASP A 64 -10.70 2.27 -7.93
N PHE A 65 -9.49 1.93 -7.44
CA PHE A 65 -9.02 2.37 -6.15
C PHE A 65 -8.83 3.90 -6.01
N ILE A 66 -8.33 4.57 -7.06
CA ILE A 66 -8.25 6.05 -7.06
C ILE A 66 -9.65 6.64 -6.98
N THR A 67 -10.60 6.07 -7.72
CA THR A 67 -11.98 6.54 -7.73
C THR A 67 -12.60 6.35 -6.35
N ASP A 68 -12.50 5.15 -5.78
CA ASP A 68 -12.98 4.85 -4.41
C ASP A 68 -12.39 5.83 -3.39
N SER A 69 -11.08 6.11 -3.49
CA SER A 69 -10.37 7.03 -2.59
C SER A 69 -10.77 8.50 -2.70
N LEU A 70 -11.42 8.91 -3.79
CA LEU A 70 -11.92 10.29 -3.96
C LEU A 70 -13.34 10.46 -3.40
N TYR A 71 -14.06 9.36 -3.15
CA TYR A 71 -15.42 9.36 -2.61
C TYR A 71 -15.51 8.90 -1.14
N GLU A 72 -14.38 8.52 -0.54
CA GLU A 72 -14.24 8.17 0.89
C GLU A 72 -14.04 9.42 1.75
#